data_AF-A0A9J7KWC3-F1
#
_entry.id   AF-A0A9J7KWC3-F1
#
_cell.length_a   1.000
_cell.length_b   1.000
_cell.length_c   1.000
_cell.angle_alpha   90.00
_cell.angle_beta   90.00
_cell.angle_gamma   90.00
#
_symmetry.space_group_name_H-M   'P 1'
#
loop_
_entity.id
_entity.type
_entity.pdbx_description
1 polymer ?
#
loop_
_entity_poly.entity_id
_entity_poly.type
_entity_poly.pdbx_seq_one_letter_code
_entity_poly.pdbx_strand_id
1 'polypeptide(L)'
;MARVLALVVVLGLVGAISAQSYKGCYKRKWGTFRTRDSSDDMTNEKCVEICAKEGLPYAGTYETKCGCGRESELTRLGDPTDESECASTCGGDVTQKCGKGNGLLTVWATGKEKREMNEVEDVKQDMRELEHHHHHHHDKKAADEGHDKVATD
;
A
#
# COMPACT_ATOMS: atom_id res chain seq x y z
N MET A 1 -16.63 -0.66 37.04
CA MET A 1 -16.89 0.44 36.09
C MET A 1 -15.77 0.61 35.05
N ALA A 2 -14.49 0.65 35.45
CA ALA A 2 -13.35 0.73 34.52
C ALA A 2 -13.25 -0.42 33.48
N ARG A 3 -13.60 -1.65 33.86
CA ARG A 3 -13.60 -2.83 32.95
C ARG A 3 -14.66 -2.75 31.84
N VAL A 4 -15.80 -2.11 32.09
CA VAL A 4 -16.87 -1.93 31.10
C VAL A 4 -16.48 -0.82 30.12
N LEU A 5 -15.89 0.27 30.62
CA LEU A 5 -15.32 1.34 29.80
C LEU A 5 -14.19 0.85 28.88
N ALA A 6 -13.30 -0.02 29.37
CA ALA A 6 -12.24 -0.61 28.54
C ALA A 6 -12.80 -1.50 27.40
N LEU A 7 -13.81 -2.32 27.68
CA LEU A 7 -14.47 -3.15 26.66
C LEU A 7 -15.20 -2.30 25.60
N VAL A 8 -15.84 -1.20 26.01
CA VAL A 8 -16.53 -0.28 25.08
C VAL A 8 -15.53 0.52 24.24
N VAL A 9 -14.38 0.92 24.79
CA VAL A 9 -13.31 1.59 24.04
C VAL A 9 -12.64 0.63 23.05
N VAL A 10 -12.40 -0.64 23.44
CA VAL A 10 -11.85 -1.65 22.53
C VAL A 10 -12.86 -1.97 21.41
N LEU A 11 -14.14 -2.15 21.73
CA LEU A 11 -15.19 -2.38 20.72
C LEU A 11 -15.39 -1.16 19.80
N GLY A 12 -15.26 0.07 20.32
CA GLY A 12 -15.33 1.31 19.55
C GLY A 12 -14.12 1.54 18.63
N LEU A 13 -12.92 1.18 19.08
CA LEU A 13 -11.70 1.23 18.26
C LEU A 13 -11.69 0.15 17.17
N VAL A 14 -12.24 -1.04 17.43
CA VAL A 14 -12.35 -2.11 16.43
C VAL A 14 -13.35 -1.74 15.33
N GLY A 15 -14.43 -1.01 15.65
CA GLY A 15 -15.44 -0.57 14.67
C GLY A 15 -14.99 0.56 13.72
N ALA A 16 -13.95 1.33 14.08
CA ALA A 16 -13.48 2.47 13.29
C ALA A 16 -12.48 2.09 12.18
N ILE A 17 -11.92 0.87 12.19
CA ILE A 17 -10.85 0.46 11.27
C ILE A 17 -11.41 0.02 9.91
N SER A 18 -12.65 -0.49 9.84
CA SER A 18 -13.22 -1.05 8.60
C SER A 18 -13.49 -0.01 7.50
N ALA A 19 -13.79 1.24 7.86
CA ALA A 19 -14.06 2.30 6.89
C ALA A 19 -12.79 2.91 6.26
N GLN A 20 -11.61 2.72 6.86
CA GLN A 20 -10.37 3.32 6.34
C GLN A 20 -9.76 2.53 5.17
N SER A 21 -10.18 1.28 4.99
CA SER A 21 -9.62 0.36 4.00
C SER A 21 -10.29 0.44 2.63
N TYR A 22 -11.55 0.86 2.54
CA TYR A 22 -12.21 0.97 1.24
C TYR A 22 -11.77 2.22 0.47
N LYS A 23 -11.39 2.07 -0.80
CA LYS A 23 -10.95 3.19 -1.67
C LYS A 23 -12.00 3.62 -2.69
N GLY A 24 -12.88 2.70 -3.10
CA GLY A 24 -13.97 3.00 -4.03
C GLY A 24 -14.17 1.94 -5.10
N CYS A 25 -15.17 2.20 -5.94
CA CYS A 25 -15.43 1.48 -7.18
C CYS A 25 -14.67 2.11 -8.34
N TYR A 26 -13.92 1.31 -9.11
CA TYR A 26 -13.10 1.82 -10.22
C TYR A 26 -13.28 1.01 -11.50
N LYS A 27 -13.17 1.70 -12.64
CA LYS A 27 -13.04 1.06 -13.95
C LYS A 27 -11.63 0.52 -14.12
N ARG A 28 -11.50 -0.80 -14.26
CA ARG A 28 -10.20 -1.47 -14.46
C ARG A 28 -9.62 -1.07 -15.80
N LYS A 29 -8.33 -0.71 -15.82
CA LYS A 29 -7.59 -0.48 -17.06
C LYS A 29 -6.72 -1.69 -17.38
N TRP A 30 -6.42 -1.90 -18.66
CA TRP A 30 -5.51 -2.96 -19.09
C TRP A 30 -4.15 -2.84 -18.39
N GLY A 31 -3.65 -3.98 -17.92
CA GLY A 31 -2.38 -4.05 -17.17
C GLY A 31 -2.42 -3.34 -15.81
N THR A 32 -3.58 -3.29 -15.14
CA THR A 32 -3.71 -2.88 -13.74
C THR A 32 -4.36 -4.00 -12.94
N PHE A 33 -4.05 -4.08 -11.65
CA PHE A 33 -4.60 -5.04 -10.69
C PHE A 33 -4.55 -6.47 -11.24
N ARG A 34 -3.32 -6.94 -11.52
CA ARG A 34 -3.08 -8.27 -12.10
C ARG A 34 -3.75 -9.33 -11.23
N THR A 35 -4.56 -10.19 -11.84
CA THR A 35 -5.20 -11.32 -11.16
C THR A 35 -4.14 -12.18 -10.46
N ARG A 36 -4.34 -12.44 -9.17
CA ARG A 36 -3.52 -13.33 -8.34
C ARG A 36 -4.25 -14.61 -7.99
N ASP A 37 -5.55 -14.52 -7.78
CA ASP A 37 -6.37 -15.66 -7.41
C ASP A 37 -7.79 -15.57 -8.02
N SER A 38 -8.43 -16.72 -8.16
CA SER A 38 -9.81 -16.87 -8.64
C SER A 38 -10.45 -18.03 -7.88
N SER A 39 -11.45 -17.73 -7.08
CA SER A 39 -12.11 -18.71 -6.21
C SER A 39 -13.59 -18.39 -6.06
N ASP A 40 -14.43 -19.41 -6.11
CA ASP A 40 -15.87 -19.25 -5.88
C ASP A 40 -16.17 -18.76 -4.46
N ASP A 41 -15.25 -18.94 -3.52
CA ASP A 41 -15.36 -18.44 -2.15
C ASP A 41 -14.65 -17.09 -1.94
N MET A 42 -14.36 -16.32 -3.00
CA MET A 42 -13.65 -15.04 -2.88
C MET A 42 -14.45 -14.01 -2.06
N THR A 43 -13.77 -13.31 -1.14
CA THR A 43 -14.29 -12.16 -0.39
C THR A 43 -13.31 -10.99 -0.48
N ASN A 44 -13.74 -9.79 -0.09
CA ASN A 44 -12.85 -8.62 -0.04
C ASN A 44 -11.68 -8.85 0.93
N GLU A 45 -11.95 -9.44 2.11
CA GLU A 45 -10.94 -9.70 3.14
C GLU A 45 -9.91 -10.71 2.66
N LYS A 46 -10.35 -11.81 2.01
CA LYS A 46 -9.43 -12.79 1.43
C LYS A 46 -8.52 -12.15 0.40
N CYS A 47 -9.05 -11.30 -0.48
CA CYS A 47 -8.23 -10.63 -1.47
C CYS A 47 -7.24 -9.64 -0.84
N VAL A 48 -7.66 -8.90 0.18
CA VAL A 48 -6.78 -8.03 0.99
C VAL A 48 -5.64 -8.83 1.60
N GLU A 49 -5.91 -9.98 2.21
CA GLU A 49 -4.87 -10.84 2.78
C GLU A 49 -3.89 -11.37 1.74
N ILE A 50 -4.39 -11.80 0.57
CA ILE A 50 -3.55 -12.27 -0.54
C ILE A 50 -2.59 -11.16 -0.97
N CYS A 51 -3.10 -9.95 -1.23
CA CYS A 51 -2.27 -8.84 -1.67
C CYS A 51 -1.32 -8.34 -0.58
N ALA A 52 -1.74 -8.36 0.69
CA ALA A 52 -0.87 -8.04 1.82
C ALA A 52 0.30 -9.03 1.96
N LYS A 53 0.07 -10.33 1.73
CA LYS A 53 1.12 -11.37 1.73
C LYS A 53 2.12 -11.19 0.60
N GLU A 54 1.67 -10.65 -0.53
CA GLU A 54 2.54 -10.26 -1.64
C GLU A 54 3.24 -8.90 -1.45
N GLY A 55 2.97 -8.21 -0.33
CA GLY A 55 3.55 -6.91 -0.04
C GLY A 55 2.97 -5.75 -0.86
N LEU A 56 1.84 -5.95 -1.55
CA LEU A 56 1.22 -4.93 -2.38
C LEU A 56 0.22 -4.07 -1.60
N PRO A 57 0.18 -2.74 -1.82
CA PRO A 57 -0.63 -1.81 -1.04
C PRO A 57 -2.13 -1.90 -1.31
N TYR A 58 -2.54 -2.43 -2.46
CA TYR A 58 -3.95 -2.47 -2.85
C TYR A 58 -4.40 -3.85 -3.31
N ALA A 59 -5.62 -4.20 -2.90
CA ALA A 59 -6.39 -5.33 -3.37
C ALA A 59 -7.58 -4.84 -4.20
N GLY A 60 -7.93 -5.60 -5.23
CA GLY A 60 -9.01 -5.30 -6.15
C GLY A 60 -9.83 -6.55 -6.43
N THR A 61 -11.11 -6.51 -6.13
CA THR A 61 -12.03 -7.65 -6.31
C THR A 61 -13.01 -7.40 -7.44
N TYR A 62 -13.22 -8.43 -8.24
CA TYR A 62 -14.15 -8.43 -9.37
C TYR A 62 -14.75 -9.83 -9.55
N GLU A 63 -15.99 -9.99 -9.08
CA GLU A 63 -16.73 -11.25 -8.92
C GLU A 63 -15.95 -12.24 -8.04
N THR A 64 -15.54 -13.37 -8.60
CA THR A 64 -14.80 -14.45 -7.92
C THR A 64 -13.28 -14.25 -7.98
N LYS A 65 -12.80 -13.11 -8.48
CA LYS A 65 -11.38 -12.87 -8.75
C LYS A 65 -10.80 -11.81 -7.85
N CYS A 66 -9.53 -12.02 -7.53
CA CYS A 66 -8.68 -11.11 -6.78
C CYS A 66 -7.52 -10.64 -7.64
N GLY A 67 -7.30 -9.32 -7.71
CA GLY A 67 -6.13 -8.71 -8.30
C GLY A 67 -5.42 -7.79 -7.30
N CYS A 68 -4.10 -7.67 -7.43
CA CYS A 68 -3.30 -6.81 -6.56
C CYS A 68 -2.65 -5.69 -7.36
N GLY A 69 -2.59 -4.49 -6.79
CA GLY A 69 -2.09 -3.28 -7.44
C GLY A 69 -1.14 -2.48 -6.55
N ARG A 70 -0.31 -1.66 -7.21
CA ARG A 70 0.54 -0.63 -6.57
C ARG A 70 -0.13 0.74 -6.62
N GLU A 71 0.46 1.72 -5.94
CA GLU A 71 0.03 3.12 -5.98
C GLU A 71 -0.08 3.68 -7.41
N SER A 72 0.92 3.40 -8.25
CA SER A 72 0.93 3.85 -9.64
C SER A 72 -0.22 3.27 -10.47
N GLU A 73 -0.67 2.06 -10.14
CA GLU A 73 -1.82 1.43 -10.80
C GLU A 73 -3.14 2.03 -10.34
N LEU A 74 -3.28 2.32 -9.04
CA LEU A 74 -4.44 3.04 -8.50
C LEU A 74 -4.56 4.43 -9.13
N THR A 75 -3.45 5.17 -9.20
CA THR A 75 -3.39 6.48 -9.88
C THR A 75 -3.80 6.37 -11.34
N ARG A 76 -3.36 5.31 -12.04
CA ARG A 76 -3.75 5.06 -13.43
C ARG A 76 -5.24 4.80 -13.60
N LEU A 77 -5.95 4.26 -12.61
CA LEU A 77 -7.40 4.04 -12.72
C LEU A 77 -8.15 5.38 -12.88
N GLY A 78 -7.67 6.45 -12.24
CA GLY A 78 -8.31 7.77 -12.23
C GLY A 78 -9.34 7.87 -11.12
N ASP A 79 -10.36 8.70 -11.32
CA ASP A 79 -11.40 8.91 -10.32
C ASP A 79 -12.31 7.67 -10.16
N PRO A 80 -12.84 7.42 -8.94
CA PRO A 80 -13.87 6.41 -8.72
C PRO A 80 -15.11 6.66 -9.57
N THR A 81 -15.81 5.58 -9.91
CA THR A 81 -17.12 5.61 -10.56
C THR A 81 -18.24 5.36 -9.53
N ASP A 82 -19.49 5.32 -9.98
CA ASP A 82 -20.62 5.12 -9.07
C ASP A 82 -20.60 3.73 -8.39
N GLU A 83 -20.90 3.70 -7.09
CA GLU A 83 -20.93 2.49 -6.25
C GLU A 83 -21.94 1.43 -6.69
N SER A 84 -22.92 1.81 -7.50
CA SER A 84 -23.88 0.89 -8.13
C SER A 84 -23.27 0.11 -9.30
N GLU A 85 -22.21 0.61 -9.95
CA GLU A 85 -21.54 -0.11 -11.04
C GLU A 85 -20.80 -1.36 -10.52
N CYS A 86 -20.26 -1.30 -9.29
CA CYS A 86 -19.55 -2.40 -8.64
C CYS A 86 -20.45 -3.30 -7.76
N ALA A 87 -21.77 -3.30 -7.97
CA ALA A 87 -22.72 -3.96 -7.08
C ALA A 87 -22.81 -5.49 -7.22
N SER A 88 -21.92 -6.15 -7.97
CA SER A 88 -21.93 -7.62 -8.03
C SER A 88 -21.43 -8.17 -6.69
N THR A 89 -22.10 -9.19 -6.21
CA THR A 89 -21.75 -9.80 -4.93
C THR A 89 -20.45 -10.60 -5.03
N CYS A 90 -19.71 -10.66 -3.94
CA CYS A 90 -18.58 -11.58 -3.82
C CYS A 90 -19.07 -13.03 -3.83
N GLY A 91 -18.25 -13.96 -4.34
CA GLY A 91 -18.62 -15.38 -4.39
C GLY A 91 -18.75 -16.01 -3.00
N GLY A 92 -17.85 -15.67 -2.08
CA GLY A 92 -17.83 -16.22 -0.72
C GLY A 92 -18.67 -15.45 0.29
N ASP A 93 -19.18 -14.27 -0.07
CA ASP A 93 -20.04 -13.46 0.81
C ASP A 93 -20.96 -12.55 -0.01
N VAL A 94 -22.24 -12.89 -0.04
CA VAL A 94 -23.26 -12.14 -0.80
C VAL A 94 -23.62 -10.78 -0.19
N THR A 95 -23.18 -10.50 1.03
CA THR A 95 -23.38 -9.19 1.67
C THR A 95 -22.34 -8.17 1.23
N GLN A 96 -21.28 -8.62 0.54
CA GLN A 96 -20.17 -7.80 0.10
C GLN A 96 -20.24 -7.49 -1.39
N LYS A 97 -19.76 -6.30 -1.76
CA LYS A 97 -19.61 -5.88 -3.15
C LYS A 97 -18.20 -6.21 -3.65
N CYS A 98 -18.11 -6.89 -4.79
CA CYS A 98 -16.88 -7.30 -5.46
C CYS A 98 -16.88 -6.88 -6.93
N GLY A 99 -17.13 -5.60 -7.25
CA GLY A 99 -16.97 -5.13 -8.64
C GLY A 99 -17.96 -5.74 -9.63
N LYS A 100 -17.55 -5.89 -10.90
CA LYS A 100 -18.35 -6.52 -11.96
C LYS A 100 -17.50 -6.91 -13.17
N GLY A 101 -17.60 -8.18 -13.60
CA GLY A 101 -16.87 -8.73 -14.73
C GLY A 101 -15.36 -8.48 -14.65
N ASN A 102 -14.71 -8.18 -15.78
CA ASN A 102 -13.29 -7.80 -15.82
C ASN A 102 -13.07 -6.27 -15.92
N GLY A 103 -14.15 -5.47 -15.88
CA GLY A 103 -14.10 -4.04 -16.19
C GLY A 103 -14.27 -3.14 -14.97
N LEU A 104 -14.80 -3.65 -13.85
CA LEU A 104 -15.09 -2.89 -12.65
C LEU A 104 -14.59 -3.66 -11.43
N LEU A 105 -13.86 -2.97 -10.54
CA LEU A 105 -13.37 -3.55 -9.29
C LEU A 105 -13.69 -2.65 -8.10
N THR A 106 -13.95 -3.27 -6.95
CA THR A 106 -13.84 -2.60 -5.66
C THR A 106 -12.38 -2.62 -5.22
N VAL A 107 -11.84 -1.48 -4.79
CA VAL A 107 -10.44 -1.35 -4.35
C VAL A 107 -10.38 -1.18 -2.84
N TRP A 108 -9.45 -1.90 -2.22
CA TRP A 108 -9.21 -1.93 -0.79
C TRP A 108 -7.71 -1.76 -0.48
N ALA A 109 -7.41 -1.01 0.57
CA ALA A 109 -6.08 -0.89 1.16
C ALA A 109 -5.73 -2.14 1.96
N THR A 110 -4.47 -2.57 1.87
CA THR A 110 -3.98 -3.80 2.52
C THR A 110 -3.22 -3.58 3.84
N GLY A 111 -3.03 -2.32 4.23
CA GLY A 111 -2.14 -1.89 5.31
C GLY A 111 -0.66 -1.79 4.88
N LYS A 112 -0.33 -2.02 3.60
CA LYS A 112 1.05 -1.95 3.08
C LYS A 112 1.39 -0.61 2.41
N GLU A 113 0.41 0.27 2.20
CA GLU A 113 0.57 1.60 1.59
C GLU A 113 1.60 2.47 2.33
N LYS A 114 1.59 2.42 3.67
CA LYS A 114 2.56 3.16 4.49
C LYS A 114 3.91 2.47 4.60
N ARG A 115 4.01 1.16 4.34
CA ARG A 115 5.30 0.47 4.38
C ARG A 115 6.15 0.84 3.18
N GLU A 116 5.59 0.90 1.97
CA GLU A 116 6.34 1.41 0.82
C GLU A 116 6.82 2.84 1.06
N MET A 117 6.01 3.69 1.68
CA MET A 117 6.42 5.07 1.99
C MET A 117 7.48 5.13 3.11
N ASN A 118 7.32 4.36 4.20
CA ASN A 118 8.32 4.32 5.26
C ASN A 118 9.63 3.67 4.81
N GLU A 119 9.56 2.62 3.99
CA GLU A 119 10.73 1.94 3.41
C GLU A 119 11.46 2.83 2.40
N VAL A 120 10.74 3.67 1.65
CA VAL A 120 11.34 4.72 0.81
C VAL A 120 12.00 5.82 1.66
N GLU A 121 11.41 6.20 2.79
CA GLU A 121 12.04 7.18 3.70
C GLU A 121 13.28 6.62 4.40
N ASP A 122 13.27 5.33 4.78
CA ASP A 122 14.43 4.60 5.30
C ASP A 122 15.54 4.53 4.25
N VAL A 123 15.23 4.14 3.00
CA VAL A 123 16.20 4.14 1.89
C VAL A 123 16.75 5.55 1.61
N LYS A 124 15.92 6.59 1.70
CA LYS A 124 16.40 7.98 1.56
C LYS A 124 17.29 8.39 2.72
N GLN A 125 17.06 7.88 3.92
CA GLN A 125 17.91 8.15 5.07
C GLN A 125 19.28 7.50 4.89
N ASP A 126 19.33 6.23 4.46
CA ASP A 126 20.56 5.52 4.12
C ASP A 126 21.35 6.24 3.01
N MET A 127 20.66 6.75 1.97
CA MET A 127 21.29 7.52 0.89
C MET A 127 21.86 8.86 1.37
N ARG A 128 21.17 9.57 2.28
CA ARG A 128 21.68 10.81 2.89
C ARG A 128 22.92 10.54 3.75
N GLU A 129 22.95 9.42 4.48
CA GLU A 129 24.13 9.02 5.26
C GLU A 129 25.33 8.71 4.35
N LEU A 130 25.10 8.06 3.20
CA LEU A 130 26.13 7.83 2.18
C LEU A 130 26.69 9.13 1.59
N GLU A 131 25.83 10.09 1.26
CA GLU A 131 26.24 11.42 0.77
C GLU A 131 27.07 12.18 1.81
N HIS A 132 26.65 12.12 3.09
CA HIS A 132 27.38 12.75 4.19
C HIS A 132 28.77 12.12 4.39
N HIS A 133 28.87 10.80 4.26
CA HIS A 133 30.15 10.09 4.31
C HIS A 133 31.08 10.47 3.15
N HIS A 134 30.53 10.69 1.95
CA HIS A 134 31.32 11.10 0.78
C HIS A 134 31.92 12.51 0.95
N HIS A 135 31.15 13.46 1.51
CA HIS A 135 31.65 14.80 1.82
C HIS A 135 32.76 14.80 2.88
N HIS A 136 32.61 14.00 3.94
CA HIS A 136 33.64 13.91 4.99
C HIS A 136 34.98 13.31 4.48
N HIS A 137 34.96 12.40 3.51
CA HIS A 137 36.18 11.89 2.89
C HIS A 137 36.86 12.93 1.99
N HIS A 138 36.10 13.78 1.30
CA HIS A 138 36.65 14.86 0.49
C HIS A 138 37.32 15.94 1.33
N ASP A 139 36.73 16.33 2.47
CA ASP A 139 37.31 17.33 3.37
C ASP A 139 38.58 16.83 4.06
N LYS A 140 38.63 15.54 4.45
CA LYS A 140 39.85 14.94 5.01
C LYS A 140 40.99 14.88 3.98
N LYS A 141 40.69 14.55 2.73
CA LYS A 141 41.68 14.56 1.66
C LYS A 141 42.24 15.98 1.41
N ALA A 142 41.38 17.00 1.47
CA ALA A 142 41.82 18.40 1.37
C ALA A 142 42.65 18.87 2.59
N ALA A 143 42.37 18.34 3.79
CA ALA A 143 43.13 18.64 5.00
C ALA A 143 44.52 17.96 5.03
N ASP A 144 44.64 16.74 4.48
CA ASP A 144 45.92 16.03 4.36
C ASP A 144 46.78 16.63 3.22
N GLU A 145 46.19 16.99 2.07
CA GLU A 145 46.91 17.70 0.99
C GLU A 145 47.34 19.14 1.38
N GLY A 146 46.79 19.67 2.47
CA GLY A 146 47.17 20.95 3.07
C GLY A 146 48.32 20.86 4.09
N HIS A 147 48.63 19.66 4.60
CA HIS A 147 49.71 19.45 5.59
C HIS A 147 51.10 19.24 4.96
N ASP A 148 51.18 18.95 3.66
CA ASP A 148 52.45 18.71 2.95
C ASP A 148 53.11 19.96 2.34
N LYS A 149 52.63 21.18 2.64
CA LYS A 149 53.20 22.44 2.09
C LYS A 149 53.95 23.31 3.10
N VAL A 150 54.29 22.79 4.28
CA VAL A 150 55.09 23.51 5.30
C VAL A 150 56.32 22.69 5.68
N ALA A 151 57.22 22.39 4.73
CA ALA A 151 58.55 21.86 5.03
C ALA A 151 59.51 21.92 3.82
N THR A 152 59.80 23.10 3.28
CA THR A 152 61.06 23.35 2.55
C THR A 152 61.41 24.83 2.65
N ASP A 153 62.28 25.17 3.60
CA ASP A 153 63.17 26.34 3.59
C ASP A 153 64.61 25.80 3.56
#